data_AF-A0A3B0UW55-F1
#
_entry.id   AF-A0A3B0UW55-F1
#
_cell.length_a   1.000
_cell.length_b   1.000
_cell.length_c   1.000
_cell.angle_alpha   90.00
_cell.angle_beta   90.00
_cell.angle_gamma   90.00
#
_symmetry.space_group_name_H-M   'P 1'
#
loop_
_entity.id
_entity.type
_entity.pdbx_description
1 polymer ?
#
loop_
_entity_poly.entity_id
_entity_poly.type
_entity_poly.pdbx_seq_one_letter_code
_entity_poly.pdbx_strand_id
1 'polypeptide(L)'
;MIANISKRWALLAVNGVIAIIFGALAIFVPGPTLLTVVTYFGIVILLLGVAMLVGVVSNIRNNLGYGADLAEAIVLIIIGILLSFYTRQSLKIFVIIIGSWAVLIGLLQLFFAFNLVPELNGKITLLINGGLTLLFGIVLFFNPFRAAVFVLVLTGILAIVVGAILIIIAMKMKNFFNRLEG
;
A
#
# COMPACT_ATOMS: atom_id res chain seq x y z
N MET A 1 12.21 -21.94 24.82
CA MET A 1 12.25 -20.54 24.31
C MET A 1 13.17 -20.37 23.08
N ILE A 2 14.31 -21.06 23.01
CA ILE A 2 15.34 -20.92 21.96
C ILE A 2 14.86 -21.39 20.57
N ALA A 3 14.08 -22.48 20.48
CA ALA A 3 13.50 -22.99 19.22
C ALA A 3 12.54 -22.02 18.52
N ASN A 4 11.98 -21.03 19.24
CA ASN A 4 11.07 -20.03 18.68
C ASN A 4 11.83 -18.84 18.07
N ILE A 5 13.12 -18.69 18.41
CA ILE A 5 13.97 -17.58 17.95
C ILE A 5 14.88 -18.03 16.81
N SER A 6 15.31 -19.30 16.78
CA SER A 6 15.99 -19.88 15.61
C SER A 6 15.10 -19.92 14.36
N LYS A 7 13.76 -19.95 14.50
CA LYS A 7 12.85 -19.78 13.35
C LYS A 7 12.73 -18.32 12.88
N ARG A 8 12.99 -17.34 13.75
CA ARG A 8 12.79 -15.92 13.45
C ARG A 8 13.81 -15.38 12.45
N TRP A 9 15.08 -15.80 12.52
CA TRP A 9 16.07 -15.39 11.51
C TRP A 9 15.74 -15.96 10.13
N ALA A 10 15.25 -17.21 10.07
CA ALA A 10 14.82 -17.82 8.81
C ALA A 10 13.62 -17.09 8.21
N LEU A 11 12.62 -16.71 9.02
CA LEU A 11 11.48 -15.89 8.58
C LEU A 11 11.93 -14.52 8.04
N LEU A 12 12.87 -13.86 8.70
CA LEU A 12 13.43 -12.58 8.23
C LEU A 12 14.15 -12.73 6.89
N ALA A 13 14.95 -13.79 6.74
CA ALA A 13 15.65 -14.09 5.48
C ALA A 13 14.66 -14.38 4.34
N VAL A 14 13.64 -15.20 4.60
CA VAL A 14 12.60 -15.53 3.62
C VAL A 14 11.84 -14.26 3.19
N ASN A 15 11.41 -13.43 4.13
CA ASN A 15 10.76 -12.16 3.83
C ASN A 15 11.66 -11.22 3.02
N GLY A 16 12.95 -11.18 3.34
CA GLY A 16 13.92 -10.38 2.58
C GLY A 16 14.08 -10.85 1.13
N VAL A 17 14.17 -12.17 0.91
CA VAL A 17 14.22 -12.76 -0.44
C VAL A 17 12.94 -12.48 -1.21
N ILE A 18 11.77 -12.65 -0.60
CA ILE A 18 10.47 -12.34 -1.20
C ILE A 18 10.41 -10.85 -1.60
N ALA A 19 10.85 -9.95 -0.73
CA ALA A 19 10.87 -8.51 -1.01
C ALA A 19 11.78 -8.15 -2.19
N ILE A 20 12.96 -8.78 -2.31
CA ILE A 20 13.86 -8.58 -3.45
C ILE A 20 13.23 -9.08 -4.75
N ILE A 21 12.63 -10.28 -4.74
CA ILE A 21 11.95 -10.84 -5.91
C ILE A 21 10.80 -9.93 -6.35
N PHE A 22 9.97 -9.49 -5.39
CA PHE A 22 8.89 -8.55 -5.65
C PHE A 22 9.41 -7.25 -6.27
N GLY A 23 10.49 -6.68 -5.71
CA GLY A 23 11.08 -5.46 -6.20
C GLY A 23 11.68 -5.61 -7.61
N ALA A 24 12.32 -6.75 -7.91
CA ALA A 24 12.79 -7.05 -9.25
C ALA A 24 11.63 -7.16 -10.25
N LEU A 25 10.56 -7.88 -9.91
CA LEU A 25 9.37 -7.98 -10.75
C LEU A 25 8.73 -6.61 -11.00
N ALA A 26 8.63 -5.78 -9.96
CA ALA A 26 8.10 -4.42 -10.06
C ALA A 26 8.92 -3.52 -11.01
N ILE A 27 10.23 -3.71 -11.11
CA ILE A 27 11.11 -2.91 -11.98
C ILE A 27 11.11 -3.44 -13.42
N PHE A 28 11.29 -4.74 -13.61
CA PHE A 28 11.47 -5.33 -14.94
C PHE A 28 10.16 -5.63 -15.65
N VAL A 29 9.08 -5.92 -14.91
CA VAL A 29 7.78 -6.34 -15.46
C VAL A 29 6.61 -5.61 -14.76
N PRO A 30 6.63 -4.27 -14.66
CA PRO A 30 5.71 -3.51 -13.80
C PRO A 30 4.23 -3.71 -14.14
N GLY A 31 3.88 -3.77 -15.44
CA GLY A 31 2.48 -3.85 -15.87
C GLY A 31 1.77 -5.11 -15.36
N PRO A 32 2.27 -6.31 -15.71
CA PRO A 32 1.76 -7.57 -15.17
C PRO A 32 1.86 -7.65 -13.64
N THR A 33 2.99 -7.26 -13.04
CA THR A 33 3.15 -7.29 -11.58
C THR A 33 2.10 -6.43 -10.87
N LEU A 34 1.84 -5.21 -11.37
CA LEU A 34 0.80 -4.34 -10.82
C LEU A 34 -0.57 -5.02 -10.86
N LEU A 35 -0.95 -5.58 -12.00
CA LEU A 35 -2.25 -6.24 -12.16
C LEU A 35 -2.37 -7.44 -11.23
N THR A 36 -1.35 -8.31 -11.17
CA THR A 36 -1.34 -9.48 -10.29
C THR A 36 -1.47 -9.09 -8.82
N VAL A 37 -0.73 -8.07 -8.38
CA VAL A 37 -0.79 -7.60 -6.99
C VAL A 37 -2.18 -7.10 -6.65
N VAL A 38 -2.79 -6.31 -7.53
CA VAL A 38 -4.12 -5.73 -7.30
C VAL A 38 -5.20 -6.81 -7.35
N THR A 39 -5.11 -7.77 -8.27
CA THR A 39 -6.02 -8.92 -8.30
C THR A 39 -5.91 -9.74 -7.02
N TYR A 40 -4.70 -10.02 -6.55
CA TYR A 40 -4.49 -10.75 -5.29
C TYR A 40 -5.08 -9.98 -4.10
N PHE A 41 -4.85 -8.66 -4.03
CA PHE A 41 -5.47 -7.80 -3.03
C PHE A 41 -7.00 -7.84 -3.10
N GLY A 42 -7.56 -7.81 -4.30
CA GLY A 42 -9.00 -7.95 -4.52
C GLY A 42 -9.55 -9.26 -3.98
N ILE A 43 -8.85 -10.37 -4.20
CA ILE A 43 -9.25 -11.70 -3.69
C ILE A 43 -9.21 -11.71 -2.17
N VAL A 44 -8.15 -11.17 -1.57
CA VAL A 44 -8.04 -11.07 -0.10
C VAL A 44 -9.18 -10.23 0.48
N ILE A 45 -9.47 -9.06 -0.10
CA ILE A 45 -10.57 -8.18 0.31
C ILE A 45 -11.92 -8.91 0.16
N LEU A 46 -12.10 -9.66 -0.92
CA LEU A 46 -13.30 -10.45 -1.15
C LEU A 46 -13.47 -11.52 -0.06
N LEU A 47 -12.41 -12.25 0.27
CA LEU A 47 -12.42 -13.24 1.35
C LEU A 47 -12.71 -12.61 2.71
N LEU A 48 -12.16 -11.42 2.99
CA LEU A 48 -12.45 -10.65 4.20
C LEU A 48 -13.93 -10.26 4.28
N GLY A 49 -14.50 -9.75 3.19
CA GLY A 49 -15.92 -9.41 3.13
C GLY A 49 -16.83 -10.63 3.33
N VAL A 50 -16.47 -11.78 2.76
CA VAL A 50 -17.20 -13.05 2.98
C VAL A 50 -17.08 -13.50 4.44
N ALA A 51 -15.88 -13.45 5.03
CA ALA A 51 -15.68 -13.79 6.44
C ALA A 51 -16.48 -12.87 7.37
N MET A 52 -16.54 -11.57 7.04
CA MET A 52 -17.30 -10.59 7.80
C MET A 52 -18.81 -10.82 7.69
N LEU A 53 -19.32 -11.20 6.52
CA LEU A 53 -20.72 -11.64 6.36
C LEU A 53 -21.06 -12.83 7.26
N VAL A 54 -20.14 -13.80 7.41
CA VAL A 54 -20.35 -14.92 8.35
C VAL A 54 -20.46 -14.42 9.80
N GLY A 55 -19.63 -13.43 10.18
CA GLY A 55 -19.74 -12.74 11.47
C GLY A 55 -21.10 -12.09 11.66
N VAL A 56 -21.60 -11.36 10.65
CA VAL A 56 -22.92 -10.72 10.67
C VAL A 56 -24.05 -11.73 10.94
N VAL A 57 -24.00 -12.91 10.32
CA VAL A 57 -24.99 -13.98 10.57
C VAL A 57 -24.97 -14.41 12.05
N SER A 58 -23.78 -14.46 12.67
CA SER A 58 -23.66 -14.73 14.10
C SER A 58 -24.24 -13.59 14.96
N ASN A 59 -23.97 -12.34 14.62
CA ASN A 59 -24.52 -11.18 15.33
C ASN A 59 -26.06 -11.16 15.29
N ILE A 60 -26.66 -11.49 14.14
CA ILE A 60 -28.12 -11.61 13.99
C ILE A 60 -28.67 -12.69 14.93
N ARG A 61 -28.02 -13.87 15.01
CA ARG A 61 -28.45 -14.96 15.91
C ARG A 61 -28.38 -14.60 17.39
N ASN A 62 -27.44 -13.73 17.76
CA ASN A 62 -27.23 -13.29 19.13
C ASN A 62 -27.98 -11.98 19.48
N ASN A 63 -28.87 -11.49 18.61
CA ASN A 63 -29.58 -10.21 18.76
C ASN A 63 -28.66 -9.00 19.03
N LEU A 64 -27.44 -9.01 18.45
CA LEU A 64 -26.50 -7.89 18.51
C LEU A 64 -26.75 -6.93 17.35
N GLY A 65 -26.29 -5.68 17.49
CA GLY A 65 -26.27 -4.74 16.36
C GLY A 65 -25.43 -5.30 15.21
N TYR A 66 -25.98 -5.30 13.99
CA TYR A 66 -25.34 -5.88 12.80
C TYR A 66 -25.38 -4.97 11.56
N GLY A 67 -26.12 -3.86 11.61
CA GLY A 67 -26.36 -3.02 10.43
C GLY A 67 -25.10 -2.40 9.84
N ALA A 68 -24.19 -1.91 10.69
CA ALA A 68 -22.90 -1.35 10.26
C ALA A 68 -22.01 -2.44 9.64
N ASP A 69 -21.86 -3.58 10.33
CA ASP A 69 -21.02 -4.69 9.88
C ASP A 69 -21.53 -5.28 8.56
N LEU A 70 -22.84 -5.36 8.37
CA LEU A 70 -23.46 -5.83 7.13
C LEU A 70 -23.15 -4.87 5.97
N ALA A 71 -23.30 -3.56 6.18
CA ALA A 71 -22.99 -2.57 5.16
C ALA A 71 -21.51 -2.62 4.77
N GLU A 72 -20.61 -2.71 5.75
CA GLU A 72 -19.17 -2.83 5.51
C GLU A 72 -18.82 -4.13 4.75
N ALA A 73 -19.40 -5.26 5.13
CA ALA A 73 -19.17 -6.53 4.45
C ALA A 73 -19.62 -6.50 2.98
N ILE A 74 -20.77 -5.89 2.69
CA ILE A 74 -21.25 -5.68 1.31
C ILE A 74 -20.27 -4.82 0.52
N VAL A 75 -19.80 -3.72 1.10
CA VAL A 75 -18.82 -2.83 0.45
C VAL A 75 -17.52 -3.57 0.16
N LEU A 76 -16.99 -4.35 1.11
CA LEU A 76 -15.79 -5.15 0.93
C LEU A 76 -15.96 -6.17 -0.20
N ILE A 77 -17.10 -6.85 -0.28
CA ILE A 77 -17.38 -7.81 -1.36
C ILE A 77 -17.40 -7.11 -2.73
N ILE A 78 -18.09 -5.98 -2.84
CA ILE A 78 -18.16 -5.21 -4.09
C ILE A 78 -16.76 -4.77 -4.51
N ILE A 79 -15.97 -4.19 -3.59
CA ILE A 79 -14.59 -3.76 -3.85
C ILE A 79 -13.73 -4.95 -4.26
N GLY A 80 -13.83 -6.08 -3.55
CA GLY A 80 -13.08 -7.29 -3.84
C GLY A 80 -13.37 -7.85 -5.23
N ILE A 81 -14.65 -7.89 -5.64
CA ILE A 81 -15.06 -8.29 -6.99
C ILE A 81 -14.47 -7.35 -8.03
N LEU A 82 -14.60 -6.03 -7.83
CA LEU A 82 -14.09 -5.03 -8.77
C LEU A 82 -12.57 -5.15 -8.95
N LEU A 83 -11.82 -5.24 -7.85
CA LEU A 83 -10.36 -5.36 -7.90
C LEU A 83 -9.88 -6.68 -8.51
N SER A 84 -10.62 -7.78 -8.29
CA SER A 84 -10.25 -9.11 -8.78
C SER A 84 -10.54 -9.30 -10.27
N PHE A 85 -11.71 -8.86 -10.73
CA PHE A 85 -12.20 -9.16 -12.09
C PHE A 85 -12.11 -7.96 -13.05
N TYR A 86 -12.14 -6.73 -12.52
CA TYR A 86 -12.08 -5.48 -13.29
C TYR A 86 -10.82 -4.66 -12.94
N THR A 87 -9.72 -5.35 -12.65
CA THR A 87 -8.48 -4.80 -12.09
C THR A 87 -7.98 -3.54 -12.80
N ARG A 88 -7.96 -3.52 -14.14
CA ARG A 88 -7.47 -2.38 -14.93
C ARG A 88 -8.35 -1.14 -14.76
N GLN A 89 -9.66 -1.31 -14.77
CA GLN A 89 -10.64 -0.24 -14.62
C GLN A 89 -10.64 0.26 -13.18
N SER A 90 -10.63 -0.64 -12.21
CA SER A 90 -10.54 -0.30 -10.80
C SER A 90 -9.28 0.51 -10.51
N LEU A 91 -8.10 0.07 -10.96
CA LEU A 91 -6.86 0.83 -10.84
C LEU A 91 -6.99 2.24 -11.41
N LYS A 92 -7.56 2.38 -12.61
CA LYS A 92 -7.75 3.68 -13.24
C LYS A 92 -8.62 4.59 -12.37
N ILE A 93 -9.76 4.08 -11.88
CA ILE A 93 -10.69 4.83 -11.04
C ILE A 93 -10.01 5.24 -9.73
N PHE A 94 -9.34 4.31 -9.04
CA PHE A 94 -8.59 4.60 -7.81
C PHE A 94 -7.56 5.70 -8.00
N VAL A 95 -6.74 5.62 -9.06
CA VAL A 95 -5.71 6.61 -9.33
C VAL A 95 -6.31 7.97 -9.68
N ILE A 96 -7.43 8.03 -10.40
CA ILE A 96 -8.13 9.28 -10.71
C ILE A 96 -8.71 9.92 -9.44
N ILE A 97 -9.26 9.13 -8.52
CA ILE A 97 -9.78 9.63 -7.24
C ILE A 97 -8.63 10.24 -6.43
N ILE A 98 -7.50 9.52 -6.31
CA ILE A 98 -6.30 10.00 -5.61
C ILE A 98 -5.73 11.25 -6.30
N GLY A 99 -5.66 11.26 -7.63
CA GLY A 99 -5.19 12.40 -8.41
C GLY A 99 -6.05 13.64 -8.22
N SER A 100 -7.38 13.48 -8.28
CA SER A 100 -8.35 14.56 -8.02
C SER A 100 -8.19 15.11 -6.60
N TRP A 101 -8.06 14.23 -5.61
CA TRP A 101 -7.81 14.65 -4.23
C TRP A 101 -6.49 15.41 -4.08
N ALA A 102 -5.41 14.92 -4.68
CA ALA A 102 -4.10 15.58 -4.67
C ALA A 102 -4.16 16.96 -5.34
N VAL A 103 -4.91 17.12 -6.44
CA VAL A 103 -5.15 18.43 -7.07
C VAL A 103 -5.84 19.38 -6.10
N LEU A 104 -6.91 18.93 -5.44
CA LEU A 104 -7.64 19.76 -4.46
C LEU A 104 -6.71 20.21 -3.32
N ILE A 105 -5.94 19.29 -2.75
CA ILE A 105 -4.98 19.60 -1.67
C ILE A 105 -3.88 20.55 -2.17
N GLY A 106 -3.33 20.33 -3.36
CA GLY A 106 -2.32 21.20 -3.96
C GLY A 106 -2.83 22.63 -4.16
N LEU A 107 -4.05 22.78 -4.68
CA LEU A 107 -4.70 24.09 -4.83
C LEU A 107 -4.91 24.79 -3.47
N LEU A 108 -5.39 24.06 -2.46
CA LEU A 108 -5.57 24.60 -1.12
C LEU A 108 -4.23 25.04 -0.50
N GLN A 109 -3.18 24.23 -0.63
CA GLN A 109 -1.84 24.58 -0.14
C GLN A 109 -1.30 25.85 -0.81
N LEU A 110 -1.46 25.98 -2.13
CA LEU A 110 -1.07 27.19 -2.84
C LEU A 110 -1.90 28.40 -2.39
N PHE A 111 -3.21 28.24 -2.24
CA PHE A 111 -4.09 29.30 -1.71
C PHE A 111 -3.63 29.76 -0.31
N PHE A 112 -3.35 28.84 0.60
CA PHE A 112 -2.82 29.20 1.92
C PHE A 112 -1.43 29.84 1.85
N ALA A 113 -0.56 29.40 0.92
CA ALA A 113 0.77 29.98 0.73
C ALA A 113 0.70 31.47 0.33
N PHE A 114 -0.26 31.84 -0.53
CA PHE A 114 -0.45 33.24 -0.94
C PHE A 114 -1.07 34.10 0.15
N ASN A 115 -1.94 33.52 0.99
CA ASN A 115 -2.57 34.22 2.11
C ASN A 115 -1.72 34.24 3.39
N LEU A 116 -0.57 33.55 3.42
CA LEU A 116 0.35 33.55 4.56
C LEU A 116 1.10 34.89 4.66
N VAL A 117 1.08 35.49 5.86
CA VAL A 117 1.85 36.70 6.19
C VAL A 117 3.34 36.38 6.03
N PRO A 118 4.14 37.24 5.35
CA PRO A 118 5.54 36.95 5.01
C PRO A 118 6.47 36.62 6.18
N GLU A 119 6.11 37.05 7.39
CA GLU A 119 6.90 36.88 8.62
C GLU A 119 6.87 35.45 9.19
N LEU A 120 5.96 34.59 8.71
CA LEU A 120 5.93 33.17 9.08
C LEU A 120 6.89 32.34 8.22
N ASN A 121 7.91 31.78 8.89
CA ASN A 121 8.77 30.73 8.34
C ASN A 121 7.93 29.52 7.88
N GLY A 122 7.67 29.44 6.58
CA GLY A 122 6.88 28.35 5.99
C GLY A 122 6.28 28.64 4.63
N LYS A 123 6.18 29.91 4.21
CA LYS A 123 5.60 30.31 2.92
C LYS A 123 6.26 29.63 1.72
N ILE A 124 7.60 29.62 1.66
CA ILE A 124 8.36 28.98 0.57
C ILE A 124 8.13 27.46 0.59
N THR A 125 8.15 26.85 1.77
CA THR A 125 7.90 25.40 1.93
C THR A 125 6.51 25.02 1.46
N LEU A 126 5.48 25.81 1.82
CA LEU A 126 4.10 25.58 1.38
C LEU A 126 3.94 25.76 -0.13
N LEU A 127 4.62 26.75 -0.72
CA LEU A 127 4.56 26.99 -2.17
C LEU A 127 5.18 25.82 -2.96
N ILE A 128 6.36 25.35 -2.52
CA ILE A 128 7.04 24.20 -3.14
C ILE A 128 6.20 22.94 -2.97
N ASN A 129 5.72 22.65 -1.76
CA ASN A 129 4.93 21.46 -1.48
C ASN A 129 3.58 21.48 -2.24
N GLY A 130 2.89 22.62 -2.25
CA GLY A 130 1.64 22.80 -2.97
C GLY A 130 1.81 22.63 -4.47
N GLY A 131 2.88 23.21 -5.04
CA GLY A 131 3.25 23.04 -6.45
C GLY A 131 3.55 21.59 -6.80
N LEU A 132 4.37 20.91 -6.00
CA LEU A 132 4.70 19.48 -6.21
C LEU A 132 3.45 18.59 -6.10
N THR A 133 2.61 18.82 -5.09
CA THR A 133 1.37 18.06 -4.87
C THR A 133 0.38 18.27 -6.01
N LEU A 134 0.23 19.51 -6.48
CA LEU A 134 -0.62 19.84 -7.63
C LEU A 134 -0.12 19.16 -8.91
N LEU A 135 1.18 19.26 -9.20
CA LEU A 135 1.80 18.60 -10.36
C LEU A 135 1.62 17.08 -10.29
N PHE A 136 1.84 16.48 -9.12
CA PHE A 136 1.63 15.06 -8.91
C PHE A 136 0.17 14.66 -9.16
N GLY A 137 -0.79 15.43 -8.65
CA GLY A 137 -2.22 15.23 -8.88
C GLY A 137 -2.60 15.31 -10.36
N ILE A 138 -2.07 16.30 -11.10
CA ILE A 138 -2.29 16.45 -12.55
C ILE A 138 -1.75 15.23 -13.30
N VAL A 139 -0.54 14.77 -12.98
CA VAL A 139 0.06 13.58 -13.62
C VAL A 139 -0.79 12.33 -13.38
N LEU A 140 -1.26 12.12 -12.15
CA LEU A 140 -2.16 11.01 -11.80
C LEU A 140 -3.47 11.07 -12.59
N PHE A 141 -4.06 12.26 -12.75
CA PHE A 141 -5.35 12.45 -13.42
C PHE A 141 -5.27 12.15 -14.92
N PHE A 142 -4.25 12.67 -15.62
CA PHE A 142 -4.14 12.50 -17.07
C PHE A 142 -3.50 11.17 -17.48
N ASN A 143 -2.61 10.60 -16.68
CA ASN A 143 -1.89 9.36 -17.00
C ASN A 143 -1.92 8.35 -15.84
N PRO A 144 -3.12 7.87 -15.43
CA PRO A 144 -3.29 7.07 -14.23
C PRO A 144 -2.49 5.75 -14.26
N PHE A 145 -2.46 5.07 -15.41
CA PHE A 145 -1.75 3.79 -15.52
C PHE A 145 -0.23 3.96 -15.41
N ARG A 146 0.34 4.99 -16.06
CA ARG A 146 1.79 5.27 -15.97
C ARG A 146 2.17 5.73 -14.56
N ALA A 147 1.32 6.53 -13.93
CA ALA A 147 1.54 6.98 -12.57
C ALA A 147 1.51 5.81 -11.57
N ALA A 148 0.56 4.87 -11.71
CA ALA A 148 0.53 3.65 -10.90
C ALA A 148 1.78 2.77 -11.10
N VAL A 149 2.25 2.62 -12.34
CA VAL A 149 3.50 1.92 -12.65
C VAL A 149 4.69 2.63 -12.01
N PHE A 150 4.76 3.95 -12.09
CA PHE A 150 5.84 4.72 -11.46
C PHE A 150 5.89 4.51 -9.94
N VAL A 151 4.74 4.58 -9.27
CA VAL A 151 4.63 4.29 -7.83
C VAL A 151 5.04 2.85 -7.52
N LEU A 152 4.63 1.87 -8.34
CA LEU A 152 5.02 0.47 -8.17
C LEU A 152 6.54 0.29 -8.31
N VAL A 153 7.17 0.91 -9.30
CA VAL A 153 8.62 0.83 -9.52
C VAL A 153 9.36 1.44 -8.34
N LEU A 154 8.95 2.62 -7.87
CA LEU A 154 9.52 3.24 -6.66
C LEU A 154 9.39 2.33 -5.44
N THR A 155 8.20 1.75 -5.24
CA THR A 155 7.96 0.79 -4.16
C THR A 155 8.84 -0.45 -4.32
N GLY A 156 9.07 -0.92 -5.54
CA GLY A 156 9.94 -2.04 -5.85
C GLY A 156 11.41 -1.76 -5.53
N ILE A 157 11.92 -0.57 -5.85
CA ILE A 157 13.27 -0.13 -5.47
C ILE A 157 13.41 -0.14 -3.94
N LEU A 158 12.43 0.42 -3.23
CA LEU A 158 12.42 0.42 -1.76
C LEU A 158 12.34 -1.02 -1.21
N ALA A 159 11.56 -1.90 -1.83
CA ALA A 159 11.45 -3.30 -1.44
C ALA A 159 12.79 -4.06 -1.58
N ILE A 160 13.59 -3.77 -2.61
CA ILE A 160 14.94 -4.33 -2.75
C ILE A 160 15.84 -3.87 -1.60
N VAL A 161 15.85 -2.57 -1.30
CA VAL A 161 16.66 -2.00 -0.22
C VAL A 161 16.27 -2.62 1.13
N VAL A 162 14.98 -2.66 1.44
CA VAL A 162 14.46 -3.26 2.67
C VAL A 162 14.76 -4.76 2.71
N GLY A 163 14.59 -5.47 1.60
CA GLY A 163 14.88 -6.90 1.51
C GLY A 163 16.35 -7.21 1.77
N ALA A 164 17.27 -6.42 1.23
CA ALA A 164 18.70 -6.53 1.51
C ALA A 164 19.00 -6.30 2.99
N ILE A 165 18.40 -5.29 3.61
CA ILE A 165 18.54 -5.02 5.05
C ILE A 165 18.05 -6.21 5.88
N LEU A 166 16.89 -6.78 5.56
CA LEU A 166 16.33 -7.94 6.26
C LEU A 166 17.24 -9.16 6.19
N ILE A 167 17.84 -9.43 5.02
CA ILE A 167 18.81 -10.53 4.87
C ILE A 167 20.05 -10.27 5.73
N ILE A 168 20.58 -9.04 5.72
CA ILE A 168 21.75 -8.68 6.55
C ILE A 168 21.42 -8.89 8.04
N ILE A 169 20.26 -8.46 8.51
CA ILE A 169 19.82 -8.64 9.89
C ILE A 169 19.66 -10.13 10.21
N ALA A 170 19.06 -10.91 9.32
CA ALA A 170 18.89 -12.35 9.50
C ALA A 170 20.23 -13.07 9.65
N MET A 171 21.22 -12.71 8.82
CA MET A 171 22.57 -13.27 8.89
C MET A 171 23.29 -12.87 10.18
N LYS A 172 23.18 -11.60 10.61
CA LYS A 172 23.72 -11.14 11.89
C LYS A 172 23.09 -11.89 13.07
N MET A 173 21.78 -12.09 13.04
CA MET A 173 21.06 -12.82 14.07
C MET A 173 21.50 -14.29 14.12
N LYS A 174 21.59 -14.97 12.97
CA LYS A 174 22.11 -16.34 12.87
C LYS A 174 23.53 -16.46 13.46
N ASN A 175 24.42 -15.54 13.11
CA ASN A 175 25.81 -15.54 13.60
C ASN A 175 25.90 -15.27 15.10
N PHE A 176 25.03 -14.42 15.65
CA PHE A 176 24.96 -14.15 17.08
C PHE A 176 24.54 -15.40 17.86
N PHE A 177 23.53 -16.15 17.40
CA PHE A 177 23.11 -17.39 18.04
C PHE A 177 24.18 -18.48 17.98
N ASN A 178 24.84 -18.66 16.83
CA ASN A 178 25.92 -19.64 16.69
C ASN A 178 27.12 -19.38 17.63
N ARG A 179 27.31 -18.13 18.10
CA ARG A 179 28.35 -17.78 19.08
C ARG A 179 27.96 -18.02 20.54
N LEU A 180 26.68 -18.20 20.83
CA LEU A 180 26.19 -18.48 22.19
C LEU A 180 26.06 -19.99 22.46
N GLU A 181 26.02 -20.80 21.39
CA GLU A 181 25.89 -22.26 21.46
C GLU A 181 27.24 -23.01 21.39
N GLY A 182 28.36 -22.30 21.16
CA GLY A 182 29.71 -22.85 21.12
C GLY A 182 30.62 -22.23 22.18
#